data_AF-A0A535M1Z8-F1
#
_entry.id   AF-A0A535M1Z8-F1
#
_cell.length_a   1.000
_cell.length_b   1.000
_cell.length_c   1.000
_cell.angle_alpha   90.00
_cell.angle_beta   90.00
_cell.angle_gamma   90.00
#
_symmetry.space_group_name_H-M   'P 1'
#
loop_
_entity.id
_entity.type
_entity.pdbx_description
1 polymer ?
#
loop_
_entity_poly.entity_id
_entity_poly.type
_entity_poly.pdbx_seq_one_letter_code
_entity_poly.pdbx_strand_id
1 'polypeptide(L)'
;MDLDDTPDQARYRTRARAWIAEHRHEAPPAVAGIGGSADIVERRRWQRLLAEAGLAGVMWPAEYGGAGLTMFIVPMHAGAVTVRPLRQISGDAHFNEVFFDGLEVRADAVLGGVGDGWGVATTTLMYERLMAMVAFDELLQGPEQLLAPIADHPGLDDARVRHAIAEVTTQRLGMRYALYRALTALERGSIPGPEAGLGKIDAVEASRQACALIAEVLGPDALEGPPEPRLDKGISFSELTRRSAPARG
;
A
#
# COMPACT_ATOMS: atom_id res chain seq x y z
N MET A 1 9.48 -36.16 13.26
CA MET A 1 9.42 -35.07 12.27
C MET A 1 10.66 -34.25 12.51
N ASP A 2 11.49 -34.12 11.48
CA ASP A 2 12.74 -33.36 11.53
C ASP A 2 12.39 -31.88 11.44
N LEU A 3 12.78 -31.10 12.45
CA LEU A 3 12.46 -29.67 12.59
C LEU A 3 13.66 -28.79 12.23
N ASP A 4 14.76 -29.42 11.80
CA ASP A 4 15.96 -28.71 11.42
C ASP A 4 15.82 -28.14 10.00
N ASP A 5 16.49 -27.01 9.79
CA ASP A 5 16.66 -26.44 8.47
C ASP A 5 17.17 -27.50 7.50
N THR A 6 16.61 -27.51 6.29
CA THR A 6 17.35 -28.11 5.18
C THR A 6 18.72 -27.41 5.07
N PRO A 7 19.78 -28.11 4.61
CA PRO A 7 21.09 -27.50 4.46
C PRO A 7 21.08 -26.20 3.65
N ASP A 8 20.18 -26.06 2.67
CA ASP A 8 19.99 -24.84 1.89
C ASP A 8 19.33 -23.70 2.68
N GLN A 9 18.29 -23.99 3.46
CA GLN A 9 17.65 -22.99 4.34
C GLN A 9 18.62 -22.48 5.40
N ALA A 10 19.41 -23.37 6.01
CA ALA A 10 20.44 -23.01 6.98
C ALA A 10 21.51 -22.10 6.36
N ARG A 11 21.98 -22.46 5.16
CA ARG A 11 22.93 -21.65 4.39
C ARG A 11 22.35 -20.27 4.08
N TYR A 12 21.13 -20.19 3.57
CA TYR A 12 20.48 -18.93 3.23
C TYR A 12 20.31 -18.02 4.45
N ARG A 13 19.77 -18.57 5.56
CA ARG A 13 19.58 -17.84 6.82
C ARG A 13 20.91 -17.31 7.35
N THR A 14 21.94 -18.14 7.36
CA THR A 14 23.28 -17.77 7.84
C THR A 14 23.87 -16.65 6.99
N ARG A 15 23.81 -16.79 5.65
CA ARG A 15 24.26 -15.77 4.70
C ARG A 15 23.53 -14.44 4.90
N ALA A 16 22.20 -14.46 4.97
CA ALA A 16 21.38 -13.26 5.15
C ALA A 16 21.67 -12.57 6.49
N ARG A 17 21.78 -13.33 7.59
CA ARG A 17 22.11 -12.78 8.92
C ARG A 17 23.50 -12.16 8.96
N ALA A 18 24.50 -12.85 8.39
CA ALA A 18 25.87 -12.34 8.32
C ALA A 18 25.93 -11.03 7.53
N TRP A 19 25.29 -10.99 6.36
CA TRP A 19 25.23 -9.80 5.52
C TRP A 19 24.55 -8.62 6.25
N ILE A 20 23.40 -8.85 6.90
CA ILE A 20 22.69 -7.81 7.66
C ILE A 20 23.56 -7.31 8.83
N ALA A 21 24.21 -8.21 9.57
CA ALA A 21 25.08 -7.83 10.68
C ALA A 21 26.24 -6.94 10.22
N GLU A 22 26.82 -7.24 9.05
CA GLU A 22 27.88 -6.47 8.44
C GLU A 22 27.40 -5.09 7.93
N HIS A 23 26.27 -5.03 7.23
CA HIS A 23 25.85 -3.83 6.48
C HIS A 23 24.79 -2.97 7.19
N ARG A 24 24.23 -3.40 8.34
CA ARG A 24 23.18 -2.65 9.08
C ARG A 24 23.55 -1.20 9.42
N HIS A 25 24.83 -0.88 9.47
CA HIS A 25 25.32 0.46 9.74
C HIS A 25 25.14 1.43 8.55
N GLU A 26 24.93 0.88 7.35
CA GLU A 26 24.63 1.64 6.12
C GLU A 26 23.12 1.83 5.89
N ALA A 27 22.27 1.19 6.70
CA ALA A 27 20.83 1.30 6.57
C ALA A 27 20.35 2.70 6.97
N PRO A 28 19.45 3.33 6.19
CA PRO A 28 18.89 4.63 6.54
C PRO A 28 18.11 4.54 7.85
N PRO A 29 18.05 5.62 8.64
CA PRO A 29 17.35 5.64 9.92
C PRO A 29 15.85 5.29 9.75
N ALA A 30 15.32 4.50 10.66
CA ALA A 30 13.95 3.97 10.61
C ALA A 30 12.86 5.07 10.63
N VAL A 31 13.19 6.28 11.09
CA VAL A 31 12.27 7.41 11.30
C VAL A 31 12.76 8.69 10.62
N ALA A 32 13.39 8.58 9.44
CA ALA A 32 13.50 9.76 8.56
C ALA A 32 12.16 9.93 7.83
N GLY A 33 11.54 11.12 7.99
CA GLY A 33 10.26 11.45 7.37
C GLY A 33 10.26 11.16 5.87
N ILE A 34 9.14 10.62 5.38
CA ILE A 34 8.94 10.32 3.96
C ILE A 34 9.04 11.64 3.18
N GLY A 35 10.12 11.87 2.41
CA GLY A 35 10.10 12.90 1.36
C GLY A 35 11.31 13.83 1.23
N GLY A 36 12.42 13.64 1.96
CA GLY A 36 13.66 14.42 1.72
C GLY A 36 14.47 13.90 0.52
N SER A 37 15.07 14.77 -0.30
CA SER A 37 15.88 14.34 -1.45
C SER A 37 17.15 13.55 -1.04
N ALA A 38 17.77 13.93 0.07
CA ALA A 38 18.89 13.20 0.68
C ALA A 38 18.46 11.80 1.18
N ASP A 39 17.28 11.70 1.79
CA ASP A 39 16.67 10.42 2.23
C ASP A 39 16.43 9.47 1.05
N ILE A 40 15.99 9.98 -0.11
CA ILE A 40 15.80 9.15 -1.31
C ILE A 40 17.13 8.57 -1.82
N VAL A 41 18.22 9.34 -1.81
CA VAL A 41 19.53 8.86 -2.27
C VAL A 41 20.05 7.74 -1.37
N GLU A 42 19.99 7.93 -0.06
CA GLU A 42 20.40 6.93 0.92
C GLU A 42 19.54 5.66 0.84
N ARG A 43 18.21 5.81 0.73
CA ARG A 43 17.30 4.67 0.54
C ARG A 43 17.57 3.92 -0.77
N ARG A 44 17.85 4.63 -1.87
CA ARG A 44 18.22 4.00 -3.16
C ARG A 44 19.54 3.23 -3.04
N ARG A 45 20.54 3.79 -2.34
CA ARG A 45 21.80 3.09 -2.06
C ARG A 45 21.55 1.81 -1.26
N TRP A 46 20.79 1.89 -0.18
CA TRP A 46 20.45 0.73 0.65
C TRP A 46 19.69 -0.35 -0.13
N GLN A 47 18.69 0.04 -0.92
CA GLN A 47 17.96 -0.90 -1.79
C GLN A 47 18.87 -1.55 -2.83
N ARG A 48 19.83 -0.80 -3.40
CA ARG A 48 20.83 -1.36 -4.31
C ARG A 48 21.70 -2.42 -3.61
N LEU A 49 22.21 -2.12 -2.41
CA LEU A 49 23.01 -3.07 -1.63
C LEU A 49 22.24 -4.38 -1.34
N LEU A 50 20.96 -4.26 -0.95
CA LEU A 50 20.10 -5.43 -0.78
C LEU A 50 19.90 -6.22 -2.08
N ALA A 51 19.69 -5.53 -3.21
CA ALA A 51 19.52 -6.17 -4.50
C ALA A 51 20.80 -6.90 -4.96
N GLU A 52 21.97 -6.26 -4.83
CA GLU A 52 23.27 -6.86 -5.14
C GLU A 52 23.57 -8.09 -4.27
N ALA A 53 23.06 -8.12 -3.04
CA ALA A 53 23.15 -9.29 -2.15
C ALA A 53 22.10 -10.39 -2.44
N GLY A 54 21.16 -10.15 -3.36
CA GLY A 54 20.02 -11.03 -3.63
C GLY A 54 19.02 -11.10 -2.48
N LEU A 55 18.90 -10.02 -1.69
CA LEU A 55 17.99 -9.88 -0.54
C LEU A 55 16.79 -8.98 -0.84
N ALA A 56 16.81 -8.25 -1.95
CA ALA A 56 15.66 -7.51 -2.49
C ALA A 56 15.23 -8.10 -3.83
N GLY A 57 13.96 -7.93 -4.19
CA GLY A 57 13.43 -8.47 -5.45
C GLY A 57 13.54 -10.00 -5.54
N VAL A 58 13.49 -10.72 -4.41
CA VAL A 58 13.74 -12.17 -4.36
C VAL A 58 12.84 -12.99 -5.29
N MET A 59 11.62 -12.52 -5.56
CA MET A 59 10.72 -13.18 -6.53
C MET A 59 11.10 -12.93 -7.99
N TRP A 60 11.93 -11.93 -8.30
CA TRP A 60 12.31 -11.62 -9.68
C TRP A 60 13.03 -12.81 -10.32
N PRO A 61 12.89 -12.99 -11.64
CA PRO A 61 13.69 -13.93 -12.40
C PRO A 61 15.19 -13.74 -12.15
N ALA A 62 15.93 -14.85 -12.15
CA ALA A 62 17.38 -14.84 -11.91
C ALA A 62 18.14 -13.99 -12.94
N GLU A 63 17.67 -13.94 -14.18
CA GLU A 63 18.23 -13.10 -15.25
C GLU A 63 18.15 -11.59 -14.97
N TYR A 64 17.25 -11.17 -14.05
CA TYR A 64 17.13 -9.78 -13.59
C TYR A 64 17.73 -9.58 -12.19
N GLY A 65 18.49 -10.54 -11.68
CA GLY A 65 19.18 -10.47 -10.38
C GLY A 65 18.34 -10.90 -9.17
N GLY A 66 17.16 -11.47 -9.38
CA GLY A 66 16.36 -12.08 -8.30
C GLY A 66 16.72 -13.54 -8.01
N ALA A 67 15.92 -14.19 -7.17
CA ALA A 67 16.11 -15.60 -6.80
C ALA A 67 15.09 -16.54 -7.46
N GLY A 68 14.21 -16.04 -8.34
CA GLY A 68 13.19 -16.84 -9.02
C GLY A 68 12.30 -17.60 -8.04
N LEU A 69 11.87 -16.95 -6.95
CA LEU A 69 11.06 -17.62 -5.93
C LEU A 69 9.64 -17.92 -6.42
N THR A 70 9.01 -18.90 -5.76
CA THR A 70 7.67 -19.41 -6.06
C THR A 70 6.64 -18.81 -5.10
N MET A 71 5.43 -18.53 -5.59
CA MET A 71 4.29 -18.12 -4.76
C MET A 71 3.51 -19.36 -4.27
N PHE A 72 3.11 -19.36 -2.99
CA PHE A 72 2.36 -20.45 -2.39
C PHE A 72 1.05 -19.95 -1.77
N ILE A 73 0.00 -20.76 -1.83
CA ILE A 73 -1.20 -20.60 -1.01
C ILE A 73 -0.96 -21.29 0.34
N VAL A 74 -0.94 -20.50 1.41
CA VAL A 74 -0.57 -20.99 2.75
C VAL A 74 -1.79 -21.10 3.66
N PRO A 75 -2.02 -22.24 4.35
CA PRO A 75 -3.09 -22.38 5.33
C PRO A 75 -2.74 -21.62 6.62
N MET A 76 -3.22 -20.38 6.73
CA MET A 76 -2.91 -19.47 7.86
C MET A 76 -3.35 -19.95 9.25
N HIS A 77 -4.20 -20.98 9.32
CA HIS A 77 -4.69 -21.59 10.56
C HIS A 77 -3.99 -22.92 10.90
N ALA A 78 -3.00 -23.35 10.11
CA ALA A 78 -2.23 -24.53 10.46
C ALA A 78 -1.44 -24.30 11.76
N GLY A 79 -1.28 -25.34 12.58
CA GLY A 79 -0.59 -25.23 13.87
C GLY A 79 0.88 -24.79 13.78
N ALA A 80 1.48 -24.93 12.60
CA ALA A 80 2.83 -24.46 12.25
C ALA A 80 2.88 -22.95 11.91
N VAL A 81 1.75 -22.26 11.87
CA VAL A 81 1.67 -20.82 11.59
C VAL A 81 1.32 -20.07 12.87
N THR A 82 2.22 -19.18 13.30
CA THR A 82 1.96 -18.27 14.42
C THR A 82 1.79 -16.85 13.90
N VAL A 83 0.63 -16.25 14.14
CA VAL A 83 0.35 -14.84 13.79
C VAL A 83 0.35 -14.00 15.07
N ARG A 84 1.21 -12.99 15.13
CA ARG A 84 1.33 -12.05 16.25
C ARG A 84 0.94 -10.65 15.80
N PRO A 85 -0.20 -10.10 16.27
CA PRO A 85 -0.61 -8.76 15.89
C PRO A 85 0.33 -7.67 16.45
N LEU A 86 0.71 -6.72 15.61
CA LEU A 86 1.47 -5.53 15.98
C LEU A 86 0.49 -4.43 16.41
N ARG A 87 0.37 -4.24 17.73
CA ARG A 87 -0.53 -3.24 18.32
C ARG A 87 0.07 -1.85 18.26
N GLN A 88 -0.66 -0.94 17.64
CA GLN A 88 -0.30 0.48 17.53
C GLN A 88 -0.69 1.24 18.82
N ILE A 89 -0.24 2.49 18.95
CA ILE A 89 -0.58 3.36 20.10
C ILE A 89 -2.09 3.60 20.25
N SER A 90 -2.85 3.49 19.15
CA SER A 90 -4.32 3.56 19.17
C SER A 90 -4.98 2.34 19.82
N GLY A 91 -4.24 1.25 20.02
CA GLY A 91 -4.74 -0.05 20.46
C GLY A 91 -5.10 -1.00 19.31
N ASP A 92 -5.22 -0.48 18.08
CA ASP A 92 -5.55 -1.25 16.88
C ASP A 92 -4.39 -2.11 16.39
N ALA A 93 -4.71 -3.17 15.64
CA ALA A 93 -3.72 -4.07 15.07
C ALA A 93 -4.05 -4.38 13.59
N HIS A 94 -3.60 -3.51 12.70
CA HIS A 94 -3.72 -3.68 11.24
C HIS A 94 -2.54 -4.42 10.60
N PHE A 95 -1.45 -4.62 11.35
CA PHE A 95 -0.24 -5.33 10.90
C PHE A 95 0.04 -6.51 11.82
N ASN A 96 0.71 -7.54 11.29
CA ASN A 96 1.06 -8.75 12.01
C ASN A 96 2.50 -9.18 11.69
N GLU A 97 3.17 -9.77 12.68
CA GLU A 97 4.30 -10.66 12.44
C GLU A 97 3.75 -12.06 12.20
N VAL A 98 4.23 -12.74 11.16
CA VAL A 98 3.82 -14.11 10.82
C VAL A 98 5.06 -15.00 10.84
N PHE A 99 4.99 -16.07 11.62
CA PHE A 99 6.06 -17.06 11.75
C PHE A 99 5.58 -18.40 11.17
N PHE A 100 6.42 -19.02 10.36
CA PHE A 100 6.24 -20.36 9.83
C PHE A 100 7.28 -21.27 10.49
N ASP A 101 6.82 -22.21 11.33
CA ASP A 101 7.67 -23.13 12.08
C ASP A 101 7.35 -24.57 11.69
N GLY A 102 8.19 -25.16 10.83
CA GLY A 102 7.96 -26.49 10.26
C GLY A 102 6.71 -26.60 9.38
N LEU A 103 6.27 -25.51 8.75
CA LEU A 103 5.11 -25.54 7.86
C LEU A 103 5.46 -26.28 6.56
N GLU A 104 4.87 -27.44 6.37
CA GLU A 104 4.88 -28.16 5.10
C GLU A 104 3.68 -27.75 4.24
N VAL A 105 3.95 -27.44 2.97
CA VAL A 105 2.92 -27.18 1.95
C VAL A 105 3.03 -28.18 0.81
N ARG A 106 1.89 -28.63 0.30
CA ARG A 106 1.82 -29.57 -0.81
C ARG A 106 2.19 -28.88 -2.12
N ALA A 107 2.64 -29.67 -3.11
CA ALA A 107 2.99 -29.15 -4.44
C ALA A 107 1.80 -28.49 -5.17
N ASP A 108 0.56 -28.89 -4.87
CA ASP A 108 -0.66 -28.27 -5.39
C ASP A 108 -0.97 -26.89 -4.78
N ALA A 109 -0.23 -26.48 -3.74
CA ALA A 109 -0.31 -25.13 -3.17
C ALA A 109 0.52 -24.10 -3.95
N VAL A 110 1.32 -24.54 -4.94
CA VAL A 110 2.08 -23.64 -5.82
C VAL A 110 1.12 -22.88 -6.73
N LEU A 111 1.21 -21.55 -6.71
CA LEU A 111 0.44 -20.66 -7.56
C LEU A 111 1.33 -20.09 -8.67
N GLY A 112 0.85 -20.13 -9.92
CA GLY A 112 1.59 -19.64 -11.11
C GLY A 112 2.68 -20.58 -11.63
N GLY A 113 3.11 -21.56 -10.82
CA GLY A 113 4.15 -22.52 -11.19
C GLY A 113 5.46 -22.25 -10.47
N VAL A 114 6.32 -23.27 -10.41
CA VAL A 114 7.62 -23.17 -9.72
C VAL A 114 8.50 -22.17 -10.44
N GLY A 115 8.94 -21.15 -9.72
CA GLY A 115 9.78 -20.07 -10.23
C GLY A 115 9.04 -18.85 -10.79
N ASP A 116 7.71 -18.90 -10.92
CA ASP A 116 6.90 -17.81 -11.46
C ASP A 116 6.23 -16.94 -10.37
N GLY A 117 6.86 -16.82 -9.20
CA GLY A 117 6.32 -15.97 -8.13
C GLY A 117 6.22 -14.50 -8.55
N TRP A 118 7.09 -14.03 -9.46
CA TRP A 118 7.01 -12.68 -10.02
C TRP A 118 5.79 -12.45 -10.90
N GLY A 119 5.42 -13.40 -11.76
CA GLY A 119 4.23 -13.29 -12.60
C GLY A 119 2.97 -13.17 -11.75
N VAL A 120 2.85 -13.98 -10.70
CA VAL A 120 1.75 -13.92 -9.74
C VAL A 120 1.74 -12.60 -8.98
N ALA A 121 2.86 -12.21 -8.36
CA ALA A 121 2.95 -10.97 -7.59
C ALA A 121 2.63 -9.72 -8.44
N THR A 122 3.15 -9.67 -9.67
CA THR A 122 2.89 -8.56 -10.59
C THR A 122 1.41 -8.50 -10.97
N THR A 123 0.81 -9.65 -11.30
CA THR A 123 -0.62 -9.73 -11.62
C THR A 123 -1.47 -9.24 -10.44
N THR A 124 -1.21 -9.72 -9.23
CA THR A 124 -1.92 -9.27 -8.02
C THR A 124 -1.79 -7.75 -7.84
N LEU A 125 -0.58 -7.20 -7.93
CA LEU A 125 -0.35 -5.76 -7.79
C LEU A 125 -1.01 -4.93 -8.90
N MET A 126 -1.17 -5.45 -10.10
CA MET A 126 -1.91 -4.78 -11.18
C MET A 126 -3.40 -4.64 -10.81
N TYR A 127 -4.02 -5.69 -10.30
CA TYR A 127 -5.41 -5.67 -9.85
C TYR A 127 -5.60 -4.80 -8.60
N GLU A 128 -4.70 -4.89 -7.61
CA GLU A 128 -4.76 -4.03 -6.41
C GLU A 128 -4.68 -2.54 -6.77
N ARG A 129 -3.83 -2.17 -7.75
CA ARG A 129 -3.75 -0.78 -8.22
C ARG A 129 -5.03 -0.32 -8.91
N LEU A 130 -5.65 -1.17 -9.73
CA LEU A 130 -6.94 -0.85 -10.34
C LEU A 130 -8.00 -0.65 -9.26
N MET A 131 -8.04 -1.52 -8.25
CA MET A 131 -8.95 -1.38 -7.12
C MET A 131 -8.70 -0.10 -6.32
N ALA A 132 -7.45 0.33 -6.17
CA ALA A 132 -7.13 1.61 -5.55
C ALA A 132 -7.72 2.77 -6.35
N MET A 133 -7.69 2.75 -7.68
CA MET A 133 -8.35 3.79 -8.49
C MET A 133 -9.87 3.82 -8.27
N VAL A 134 -10.52 2.65 -8.23
CA VAL A 134 -11.96 2.56 -7.91
C VAL A 134 -12.23 3.16 -6.54
N ALA A 135 -11.43 2.79 -5.53
CA ALA A 135 -11.57 3.33 -4.18
C ALA A 135 -11.37 4.86 -4.16
N PHE A 136 -10.39 5.40 -4.88
CA PHE A 136 -10.17 6.85 -4.97
C PHE A 136 -11.29 7.59 -5.70
N ASP A 137 -11.94 6.97 -6.68
CA ASP A 137 -13.01 7.62 -7.44
C ASP A 137 -14.38 7.57 -6.75
N GLU A 138 -14.72 6.43 -6.13
CA GLU A 138 -16.05 6.12 -5.62
C GLU A 138 -16.12 6.15 -4.08
N LEU A 139 -15.11 5.60 -3.38
CA LEU A 139 -15.13 5.40 -1.93
C LEU A 139 -14.45 6.54 -1.14
N LEU A 140 -13.41 7.15 -1.72
CA LEU A 140 -12.53 8.15 -1.10
C LEU A 140 -12.67 9.52 -1.77
N GLN A 141 -13.90 9.86 -2.20
CA GLN A 141 -14.34 11.19 -2.64
C GLN A 141 -14.13 11.50 -4.14
N GLY A 142 -15.23 11.53 -4.91
CA GLY A 142 -15.26 12.22 -6.21
C GLY A 142 -14.92 13.71 -6.07
N PRO A 143 -14.70 14.45 -7.18
CA PRO A 143 -14.26 15.86 -7.12
C PRO A 143 -15.16 16.75 -6.26
N GLU A 144 -16.48 16.52 -6.31
CA GLU A 144 -17.46 17.21 -5.48
C GLU A 144 -17.19 17.02 -4.00
N GLN A 145 -16.92 15.79 -3.57
CA GLN A 145 -16.75 15.53 -2.16
C GLN A 145 -15.35 15.84 -1.63
N LEU A 146 -14.35 15.79 -2.52
CA LEU A 146 -13.02 16.27 -2.21
C LEU A 146 -13.03 17.77 -1.91
N LEU A 147 -13.88 18.54 -2.60
CA LEU A 147 -14.01 20.00 -2.44
C LEU A 147 -15.20 20.44 -1.57
N ALA A 148 -15.97 19.48 -1.01
CA ALA A 148 -17.14 19.76 -0.18
C ALA A 148 -16.89 20.78 0.95
N PRO A 149 -15.73 20.77 1.64
CA PRO A 149 -15.48 21.72 2.74
C PRO A 149 -15.56 23.19 2.35
N ILE A 150 -15.41 23.53 1.07
CA ILE A 150 -15.45 24.92 0.58
C ILE A 150 -16.62 25.18 -0.38
N ALA A 151 -17.55 24.23 -0.53
CA ALA A 151 -18.59 24.27 -1.56
C ALA A 151 -19.54 25.49 -1.48
N ASP A 152 -19.74 26.03 -0.28
CA ASP A 152 -20.59 27.21 -0.03
C ASP A 152 -19.78 28.42 0.45
N HIS A 153 -18.45 28.40 0.32
CA HIS A 153 -17.60 29.45 0.88
C HIS A 153 -17.67 30.74 0.03
N PRO A 154 -17.79 31.95 0.61
CA PRO A 154 -17.82 33.20 -0.14
C PRO A 154 -16.60 33.44 -1.04
N GLY A 155 -15.46 32.82 -0.69
CA GLY A 155 -14.23 32.87 -1.48
C GLY A 155 -14.33 32.25 -2.88
N LEU A 156 -15.40 31.52 -3.19
CA LEU A 156 -15.66 30.97 -4.53
C LEU A 156 -15.91 32.05 -5.60
N ASP A 157 -16.19 33.29 -5.21
CA ASP A 157 -16.29 34.41 -6.15
C ASP A 157 -14.92 34.89 -6.69
N ASP A 158 -13.80 34.51 -6.05
CA ASP A 158 -12.45 34.80 -6.56
C ASP A 158 -12.15 33.92 -7.79
N ALA A 159 -11.75 34.56 -8.89
CA ALA A 159 -11.41 33.88 -10.13
C ALA A 159 -10.26 32.87 -9.99
N ARG A 160 -9.31 33.10 -9.08
CA ARG A 160 -8.19 32.19 -8.80
C ARG A 160 -8.66 30.92 -8.10
N VAL A 161 -9.56 31.04 -7.12
CA VAL A 161 -10.16 29.91 -6.43
C VAL A 161 -10.95 29.05 -7.41
N ARG A 162 -11.79 29.66 -8.26
CA ARG A 162 -12.51 28.93 -9.31
C ARG A 162 -11.59 28.22 -10.29
N HIS A 163 -10.46 28.85 -10.65
CA HIS A 163 -9.48 28.23 -11.54
C HIS A 163 -8.86 26.99 -10.89
N ALA A 164 -8.42 27.10 -9.63
CA ALA A 164 -7.85 25.97 -8.89
C ALA A 164 -8.86 24.82 -8.71
N ILE A 165 -10.14 25.14 -8.45
CA ILE A 165 -11.23 24.15 -8.43
C ILE A 165 -11.35 23.43 -9.78
N ALA A 166 -11.30 24.18 -10.88
CA ALA A 166 -11.38 23.62 -12.23
C ALA A 166 -10.19 22.70 -12.54
N GLU A 167 -8.98 23.04 -12.10
CA GLU A 167 -7.78 22.20 -12.26
C GLU A 167 -7.94 20.87 -11.51
N VAL A 168 -8.24 20.92 -10.21
CA VAL A 168 -8.47 19.71 -9.38
C VAL A 168 -9.59 18.84 -9.95
N THR A 169 -10.71 19.46 -10.35
CA THR A 169 -11.86 18.76 -10.90
C THR A 169 -11.51 18.10 -12.24
N THR A 170 -10.79 18.80 -13.12
CA THR A 170 -10.38 18.27 -14.42
C THR A 170 -9.43 17.09 -14.25
N GLN A 171 -8.46 17.19 -13.35
CA GLN A 171 -7.56 16.07 -13.04
C GLN A 171 -8.34 14.85 -12.51
N ARG A 172 -9.31 15.09 -11.62
CA ARG A 172 -10.19 14.03 -11.09
C ARG A 172 -11.01 13.35 -12.19
N LEU A 173 -11.66 14.14 -13.05
CA LEU A 173 -12.42 13.61 -14.18
C LEU A 173 -11.52 12.84 -15.16
N GLY A 174 -10.30 13.31 -15.41
CA GLY A 174 -9.32 12.61 -16.25
C GLY A 174 -9.02 11.20 -15.73
N MET A 175 -8.73 11.07 -14.44
CA MET A 175 -8.53 9.75 -13.82
C MET A 175 -9.81 8.89 -13.86
N ARG A 176 -10.98 9.47 -13.60
CA ARG A 176 -12.27 8.75 -13.64
C ARG A 176 -12.52 8.12 -15.01
N TYR A 177 -12.32 8.88 -16.08
CA TYR A 177 -12.51 8.34 -17.43
C TYR A 177 -11.39 7.36 -17.83
N ALA A 178 -10.17 7.52 -17.31
CA ALA A 178 -9.12 6.51 -17.45
C ALA A 178 -9.49 5.20 -16.74
N LEU A 179 -10.11 5.27 -15.56
CA LEU A 179 -10.66 4.12 -14.85
C LEU A 179 -11.75 3.44 -15.66
N TYR A 180 -12.73 4.17 -16.20
CA TYR A 180 -13.79 3.56 -17.02
C TYR A 180 -13.25 2.86 -18.26
N ARG A 181 -12.23 3.42 -18.90
CA ARG A 181 -11.53 2.74 -20.01
C ARG A 181 -10.84 1.46 -19.56
N ALA A 182 -10.16 1.47 -18.39
CA ALA A 182 -9.52 0.29 -17.83
C ALA A 182 -10.56 -0.79 -17.46
N LEU A 183 -11.68 -0.41 -16.85
CA LEU A 183 -12.79 -1.34 -16.54
C LEU A 183 -13.42 -1.92 -17.80
N THR A 184 -13.59 -1.13 -18.86
CA THR A 184 -14.08 -1.61 -20.16
C THR A 184 -13.12 -2.60 -20.80
N ALA A 185 -11.80 -2.35 -20.71
CA ALA A 185 -10.79 -3.28 -21.20
C ALA A 185 -10.79 -4.59 -20.39
N LEU A 186 -10.95 -4.49 -19.07
CA LEU A 186 -11.06 -5.64 -18.16
C LEU A 186 -12.28 -6.49 -18.48
N GLU A 187 -13.45 -5.88 -18.71
CA GLU A 187 -14.68 -6.56 -19.13
C GLU A 187 -14.47 -7.35 -20.44
N ARG A 188 -13.63 -6.83 -21.34
CA ARG A 188 -13.26 -7.49 -22.61
C ARG A 188 -12.16 -8.54 -22.47
N GLY A 189 -11.79 -8.91 -21.24
CA GLY A 189 -10.80 -9.95 -20.94
C GLY A 189 -9.35 -9.47 -20.96
N SER A 190 -9.09 -8.17 -21.01
CA SER A 190 -7.73 -7.64 -20.83
C SER A 190 -7.34 -7.68 -19.36
N ILE A 191 -6.03 -7.74 -19.07
CA ILE A 191 -5.53 -7.54 -17.71
C ILE A 191 -5.25 -6.06 -17.45
N PRO A 192 -5.38 -5.55 -16.20
CA PRO A 192 -5.07 -4.16 -15.88
C PRO A 192 -3.62 -3.83 -16.20
N GLY A 193 -3.36 -2.74 -16.91
CA GLY A 193 -2.02 -2.34 -17.30
C GLY A 193 -1.36 -1.33 -16.34
N PRO A 194 -0.24 -0.72 -16.74
CA PRO A 194 0.49 0.26 -15.93
C PRO A 194 -0.29 1.56 -15.68
N GLU A 195 -1.35 1.83 -16.44
CA GLU A 195 -2.24 2.98 -16.27
C GLU A 195 -2.82 3.09 -14.86
N ALA A 196 -3.02 1.95 -14.18
CA ALA A 196 -3.48 1.96 -12.80
C ALA A 196 -2.48 2.56 -11.82
N GLY A 197 -1.18 2.45 -12.14
CA GLY A 197 -0.11 3.13 -11.39
C GLY A 197 -0.14 4.65 -11.58
N LEU A 198 -0.42 5.13 -12.80
CA LEU A 198 -0.57 6.56 -13.10
C LEU A 198 -1.80 7.12 -12.36
N GLY A 199 -2.90 6.37 -12.34
CA GLY A 199 -4.10 6.76 -11.59
C GLY A 199 -3.84 7.04 -10.11
N LYS A 200 -2.95 6.27 -9.46
CA LYS A 200 -2.55 6.55 -8.07
C LYS A 200 -1.83 7.89 -7.91
N ILE A 201 -0.92 8.21 -8.85
CA ILE A 201 -0.19 9.49 -8.82
C ILE A 201 -1.18 10.64 -9.00
N ASP A 202 -2.06 10.55 -9.99
CA ASP A 202 -3.07 11.57 -10.27
C ASP A 202 -4.03 11.75 -9.10
N ALA A 203 -4.46 10.66 -8.46
CA ALA A 203 -5.29 10.70 -7.26
C ALA A 203 -4.61 11.46 -6.12
N VAL A 204 -3.35 11.11 -5.81
CA VAL A 204 -2.60 11.71 -4.69
C VAL A 204 -2.34 13.19 -4.96
N GLU A 205 -1.95 13.54 -6.19
CA GLU A 205 -1.65 14.92 -6.53
C GLU A 205 -2.90 15.80 -6.51
N ALA A 206 -4.03 15.32 -7.06
CA ALA A 206 -5.31 16.03 -6.98
C ALA A 206 -5.76 16.22 -5.52
N SER A 207 -5.62 15.20 -4.68
CA SER A 207 -5.95 15.31 -3.24
C SER A 207 -5.04 16.32 -2.53
N ARG A 208 -3.74 16.33 -2.85
CA ARG A 208 -2.79 17.29 -2.27
C ARG A 208 -3.13 18.73 -2.65
N GLN A 209 -3.46 18.96 -3.93
CA GLN A 209 -3.89 20.26 -4.43
C GLN A 209 -5.21 20.71 -3.80
N ALA A 210 -6.20 19.82 -3.69
CA ALA A 210 -7.46 20.11 -3.04
C ALA A 210 -7.28 20.47 -1.56
N CYS A 211 -6.51 19.69 -0.80
CA CYS A 211 -6.23 19.99 0.61
C CYS A 211 -5.53 21.35 0.77
N ALA A 212 -4.58 21.68 -0.11
CA ALA A 212 -3.91 22.98 -0.09
C ALA A 212 -4.90 24.12 -0.38
N LEU A 213 -5.75 23.96 -1.38
CA LEU A 213 -6.79 24.93 -1.74
C LEU A 213 -7.81 25.13 -0.60
N ILE A 214 -8.27 24.04 0.01
CA ILE A 214 -9.21 24.07 1.15
C ILE A 214 -8.58 24.84 2.31
N ALA A 215 -7.31 24.56 2.62
CA ALA A 215 -6.60 25.28 3.67
C ALA A 215 -6.41 26.77 3.35
N GLU A 216 -6.16 27.14 2.09
CA GLU A 216 -6.05 28.54 1.67
C GLU A 216 -7.39 29.28 1.78
N VAL A 217 -8.49 28.63 1.37
CA VAL A 217 -9.82 29.23 1.36
C VAL A 217 -10.40 29.37 2.76
N LEU A 218 -10.25 28.35 3.61
CA LEU A 218 -10.74 28.37 4.99
C LEU A 218 -9.81 29.12 5.95
N GLY A 219 -8.54 29.30 5.59
CA GLY A 219 -7.56 29.93 6.44
C GLY A 219 -7.38 29.18 7.78
N PRO A 220 -7.33 29.87 8.94
CA PRO A 220 -7.17 29.22 10.25
C PRO A 220 -8.22 28.16 10.57
N ASP A 221 -9.45 28.30 10.04
CA ASP A 221 -10.56 27.38 10.32
C ASP A 221 -10.28 25.96 9.77
N ALA A 222 -9.35 25.82 8.83
CA ALA A 222 -8.90 24.52 8.33
C ALA A 222 -8.26 23.63 9.42
N LEU A 223 -7.78 24.23 10.51
CA LEU A 223 -7.14 23.51 11.63
C LEU A 223 -8.16 22.85 12.58
N GLU A 224 -9.43 23.23 12.52
CA GLU A 224 -10.48 22.64 13.36
C GLU A 224 -10.82 21.20 12.95
N GLY A 225 -10.36 20.78 11.77
CA GLY A 225 -10.62 19.46 11.19
C GLY A 225 -12.08 19.29 10.77
N PRO A 226 -12.39 18.36 9.85
CA PRO A 226 -13.79 18.03 9.60
C PRO A 226 -14.41 17.46 10.90
N PRO A 227 -15.69 17.75 11.19
CA PRO A 227 -16.39 17.01 12.23
C PRO A 227 -16.24 15.51 11.94
N GLU A 228 -15.92 14.71 12.98
CA GLU A 228 -15.69 13.27 12.84
C GLU A 228 -16.74 12.66 11.89
N PRO A 229 -16.35 11.94 10.82
CA PRO A 229 -17.31 11.31 9.94
C PRO A 229 -18.13 10.32 10.74
N ARG A 230 -19.38 10.70 11.04
CA ARG A 230 -20.42 9.77 11.47
C ARG A 230 -20.74 8.92 10.24
N LEU A 231 -20.18 7.73 10.17
CA LEU A 231 -20.65 6.74 9.21
C LEU A 231 -22.17 6.60 9.42
N ASP A 232 -22.93 6.66 8.33
CA ASP A 232 -24.40 6.74 8.27
C ASP A 232 -25.13 5.46 8.77
N LYS A 233 -24.49 4.73 9.67
CA LYS A 233 -25.02 3.56 10.40
C LYS A 233 -24.97 3.73 11.92
N GLY A 234 -24.80 4.96 12.43
CA GLY A 234 -24.79 5.23 13.87
C GLY A 234 -23.64 4.56 14.62
N ILE A 235 -22.52 4.32 13.92
CA ILE A 235 -21.31 3.75 14.50
C ILE A 235 -20.15 4.69 14.17
N SER A 236 -19.58 5.34 15.18
CA SER A 236 -18.32 6.08 15.02
C SER A 236 -17.20 5.10 14.65
N PHE A 237 -16.21 5.53 13.86
CA PHE A 237 -15.00 4.75 13.59
C PHE A 237 -14.34 4.28 14.92
N SER A 238 -14.45 5.09 15.98
CA SER A 238 -13.98 4.76 17.34
C SER A 238 -14.83 3.70 18.07
N GLU A 239 -16.07 3.45 17.64
CA GLU A 239 -16.94 2.40 18.20
C GLU A 239 -16.71 1.04 17.53
N LEU A 240 -16.32 1.05 16.25
CA LEU A 240 -15.91 -0.15 15.50
C LEU A 240 -14.65 -0.78 16.09
N THR A 241 -13.70 0.03 16.59
CA THR A 241 -12.45 -0.46 17.19
C THR A 241 -12.61 -0.94 18.63
N ARG A 242 -13.61 -0.45 19.39
CA ARG A 242 -13.87 -0.92 20.77
C ARG A 242 -14.57 -2.27 20.85
N ARG A 243 -15.39 -2.65 19.86
CA ARG A 243 -16.15 -3.92 19.88
C ARG A 243 -15.29 -5.18 19.64
N SER A 244 -14.03 -5.04 19.27
CA SER A 244 -13.07 -6.16 19.10
C SER A 244 -12.29 -6.53 20.37
N ALA A 245 -12.51 -5.85 21.50
CA ALA A 245 -11.95 -6.29 22.78
C ALA A 245 -12.86 -7.40 23.37
N PRO A 246 -12.38 -8.63 23.61
CA PRO A 246 -13.16 -9.59 24.38
C PRO A 246 -13.41 -9.03 25.78
N ALA A 247 -14.66 -9.09 26.21
CA ALA A 247 -15.02 -8.78 27.59
C ALA A 247 -14.14 -9.63 28.52
N ARG A 248 -13.35 -8.97 29.37
CA ARG A 248 -12.63 -9.65 30.45
C ARG A 248 -13.68 -10.21 31.40
N GLY A 249 -13.93 -11.52 31.30
CA GLY A 249 -14.53 -12.35 32.34
C GLY A 249 -13.44 -13.01 33.14
#